data_AF-A0A2E7G0S8-F1
#
_entry.id   AF-A0A2E7G0S8-F1
#
_cell.length_a   1.000
_cell.length_b   1.000
_cell.length_c   1.000
_cell.angle_alpha   90.00
_cell.angle_beta   90.00
_cell.angle_gamma   90.00
#
_symmetry.space_group_name_H-M   'P 1'
#
loop_
_entity.id
_entity.type
_entity.pdbx_description
1 polymer ?
#
loop_
_entity_poly.entity_id
_entity_poly.type
_entity_poly.pdbx_seq_one_letter_code
_entity_poly.pdbx_strand_id
1 'polypeptide(L)' 'MEEGCNIGAKGRAIRLFGGIASVIGGFLLLALILTGYIESSLWWPPTVGSIALGSLGIYEGRTGWCYVRGMGIWTPL' A
#
# COMPACT_ATOMS: atom_id res chain seq x y z
N MET A 1 19.64 9.55 -5.02
CA MET A 1 19.72 8.29 -5.78
C MET A 1 18.43 8.17 -6.57
N GLU A 2 18.41 8.70 -7.80
CA GLU A 2 17.30 8.55 -8.75
C GLU A 2 17.63 7.33 -9.62
N GLU A 3 17.37 6.14 -9.08
CA GLU A 3 17.69 4.88 -9.76
C GLU A 3 16.40 4.34 -10.40
N GLY A 4 16.11 4.88 -11.58
CA GLY A 4 15.40 4.22 -12.66
C GLY A 4 14.07 3.53 -12.34
N CYS A 5 12.99 4.30 -12.19
CA CYS A 5 11.72 3.82 -12.69
C CYS A 5 10.97 4.87 -13.51
N ASN A 6 10.71 4.51 -14.77
CA ASN A 6 9.95 5.29 -15.73
C ASN A 6 8.43 5.16 -15.49
N ILE A 7 7.97 5.35 -14.25
CA ILE A 7 6.53 5.51 -13.97
C ILE A 7 6.15 6.95 -14.31
N GLY A 8 5.12 7.12 -15.14
CA GLY A 8 4.57 8.44 -15.41
C GLY A 8 4.04 9.10 -14.14
N ALA A 9 4.01 10.44 -14.10
CA ALA A 9 3.52 11.20 -12.94
C ALA A 9 2.15 10.71 -12.41
N LYS A 10 1.30 10.21 -13.31
CA LYS A 10 0.01 9.60 -12.99
C LYS A 10 0.12 8.29 -12.19
N GLY A 11 1.01 7.37 -12.58
CA GLY A 11 1.22 6.11 -11.86
C GLY A 11 1.84 6.32 -10.48
N ARG A 12 2.66 7.37 -10.32
CA ARG A 12 3.22 7.81 -9.03
C ARG A 12 2.12 8.32 -8.09
N ALA A 13 1.24 9.18 -8.60
CA ALA A 13 0.12 9.71 -7.82
C ALA A 13 -0.83 8.60 -7.38
N ILE A 14 -1.22 7.70 -8.29
CA ILE A 14 -2.16 6.60 -7.96
C ILE A 14 -1.58 5.69 -6.86
N ARG A 15 -0.29 5.34 -6.93
CA ARG A 15 0.36 4.53 -5.89
C ARG A 15 0.45 5.24 -4.55
N LEU A 16 0.73 6.54 -4.55
CA LEU A 16 0.79 7.35 -3.34
C LEU A 16 -0.59 7.48 -2.68
N PHE A 17 -1.60 7.89 -3.42
CA PHE A 17 -2.96 8.07 -2.89
C PHE A 17 -3.62 6.75 -2.54
N GLY A 18 -3.46 5.72 -3.38
CA GLY A 18 -3.93 4.37 -3.09
C GLY A 18 -3.26 3.76 -1.87
N GLY A 19 -1.94 3.98 -1.71
CA GLY A 19 -1.20 3.57 -0.53
C GLY A 19 -1.69 4.26 0.75
N ILE A 20 -1.88 5.58 0.72
CA ILE A 20 -2.44 6.35 1.84
C ILE A 20 -3.84 5.83 2.21
N ALA A 21 -4.72 5.66 1.21
CA ALA A 21 -6.07 5.16 1.45
C ALA A 21 -6.07 3.74 2.05
N SER A 22 -5.18 2.87 1.58
CA SER A 22 -5.04 1.51 2.11
C SER A 22 -4.51 1.48 3.54
N VAL A 23 -3.52 2.32 3.88
CA VAL A 23 -3.02 2.45 5.25
C VAL A 23 -4.12 2.96 6.19
N ILE A 24 -4.86 3.99 5.79
CA ILE A 24 -5.98 4.52 6.58
C ILE A 24 -7.04 3.43 6.79
N GLY A 25 -7.43 2.72 5.72
CA GLY A 25 -8.37 1.61 5.80
C GLY A 25 -7.89 0.49 6.76
N GLY A 26 -6.60 0.15 6.71
CA GLY A 26 -5.99 -0.80 7.63
C GLY A 26 -6.03 -0.35 9.09
N PHE A 27 -5.75 0.92 9.38
CA PHE A 27 -5.89 1.45 10.74
C PHE A 27 -7.33 1.49 11.23
N LEU A 28 -8.30 1.79 10.36
CA LEU A 28 -9.72 1.73 10.71
C LEU A 28 -10.15 0.29 11.04
N LEU A 29 -9.73 -0.69 10.23
CA LEU A 29 -9.94 -2.11 10.51
C LEU A 29 -9.29 -2.55 11.82
N LEU A 30 -8.06 -2.11 12.08
CA LEU A 30 -7.37 -2.39 13.33
C LEU A 30 -8.15 -1.83 14.53
N ALA A 31 -8.65 -0.59 14.44
CA ALA A 31 -9.46 0.02 15.50
C ALA A 31 -10.76 -0.75 15.76
N LEU A 32 -11.43 -1.23 14.70
CA LEU A 32 -12.65 -2.06 14.81
C LEU A 32 -12.37 -3.43 15.47
N ILE A 33 -11.23 -4.04 15.18
CA ILE A 33 -10.79 -5.29 15.83
C ILE A 33 -10.50 -5.03 17.31
N LEU A 34 -9.72 -3.99 17.63
CA LEU A 34 -9.33 -3.66 19.01
C LEU A 34 -10.51 -3.26 19.91
N THR A 35 -11.55 -2.67 19.33
CA THR A 35 -12.79 -2.30 20.05
C THR A 35 -13.77 -3.46 20.19
N GLY A 36 -13.47 -4.64 19.63
CA GLY A 36 -14.34 -5.82 19.71
C GLY A 36 -15.59 -5.76 18.83
N TYR A 37 -15.70 -4.76 17.95
CA TYR A 37 -16.80 -4.70 16.97
C TYR A 37 -16.70 -5.83 15.93
N ILE A 38 -15.48 -6.31 15.66
CA ILE A 38 -15.21 -7.37 14.72
C ILE A 38 -14.38 -8.44 15.42
N GLU A 39 -15.02 -9.57 15.73
CA GLU A 39 -14.39 -10.71 16.38
C GLU A 39 -14.20 -11.85 15.37
N SER A 40 -13.11 -11.80 14.60
CA SER A 40 -12.67 -12.96 13.81
C SER A 40 -11.20 -12.83 13.43
N SER A 41 -10.47 -13.95 13.54
CA SER A 41 -9.07 -14.04 13.13
C SER A 41 -8.85 -13.76 11.63
N LEU A 42 -9.93 -13.88 10.84
CA LEU A 42 -9.93 -13.62 9.41
C LEU A 42 -9.61 -12.15 9.06
N TRP A 43 -9.81 -11.21 9.98
CA TRP A 43 -9.59 -9.78 9.74
C TRP A 43 -8.15 -9.33 9.97
N TRP A 44 -7.32 -10.15 10.63
CA TRP A 44 -5.91 -9.83 10.83
C TRP A 44 -5.10 -9.78 9.51
N PRO A 45 -5.19 -10.80 8.61
CA PRO A 45 -4.49 -10.75 7.33
C PRO A 45 -4.79 -9.51 6.47
N PRO A 46 -6.06 -9.11 6.21
CA PRO A 46 -6.34 -7.92 5.42
C PRO A 46 -5.92 -6.63 6.15
N THR A 47 -5.99 -6.57 7.48
CA THR A 47 -5.52 -5.41 8.26
C THR A 47 -4.01 -5.21 8.08
N VAL A 48 -3.23 -6.27 8.32
CA VAL A 48 -1.76 -6.23 8.18
C VAL A 48 -1.37 -6.00 6.71
N GLY A 49 -2.03 -6.68 5.78
CA GLY A 49 -1.79 -6.52 4.35
C GLY A 49 -2.04 -5.10 3.86
N SER A 50 -3.12 -4.46 4.32
CA SER A 50 -3.46 -3.08 3.95
C SER A 50 -2.43 -2.07 4.47
N ILE A 51 -1.95 -2.24 5.70
CA ILE A 51 -0.92 -1.36 6.27
C ILE A 51 0.42 -1.59 5.57
N ALA A 52 0.84 -2.84 5.38
CA ALA A 52 2.14 -3.17 4.79
C ALA A 52 2.22 -2.80 3.30
N LEU A 53 1.26 -3.25 2.48
CA LEU A 53 1.23 -2.96 1.05
C LEU A 53 0.89 -1.49 0.78
N GLY A 54 0.06 -0.87 1.62
CA GLY A 54 -0.22 0.56 1.53
C GLY A 54 1.03 1.40 1.81
N SER A 55 1.82 1.04 2.83
CA SER A 55 3.10 1.71 3.14
C SER A 55 4.12 1.53 2.01
N LEU A 56 4.17 0.35 1.39
CA LEU A 56 5.00 0.10 0.22
C LEU A 56 4.59 1.00 -0.95
N GLY A 57 3.28 1.12 -1.25
CA GLY A 57 2.78 2.00 -2.30
C GLY A 57 3.11 3.48 -2.07
N ILE A 58 3.07 3.95 -0.82
CA ILE A 58 3.50 5.30 -0.43
C ILE A 58 5.00 5.49 -0.69
N TYR A 59 5.82 4.50 -0.30
CA TYR A 59 7.25 4.54 -0.49
C TYR A 59 7.63 4.56 -1.97
N GLU A 60 7.09 3.65 -2.78
CA GLU A 60 7.28 3.63 -4.24
C GLU A 60 6.83 4.95 -4.89
N GLY A 61 5.67 5.46 -4.47
CA GLY A 61 5.14 6.74 -4.94
C GLY A 61 5.99 7.94 -4.52
N ARG A 62 6.73 7.88 -3.41
CA ARG A 62 7.59 8.98 -2.95
C ARG A 62 8.98 8.94 -3.57
N THR A 63 9.62 7.79 -3.60
CA THR A 63 11.00 7.65 -4.09
C THR A 63 11.08 7.51 -5.59
N GLY A 64 9.99 7.13 -6.25
CA GLY A 64 10.01 6.79 -7.67
C GLY A 64 10.74 5.47 -7.94
N TRP A 65 10.96 4.65 -6.91
CA TRP A 65 11.58 3.34 -7.05
C TRP A 65 10.51 2.28 -7.24
N CYS A 66 10.54 1.58 -8.38
CA CYS A 66 9.58 0.52 -8.69
C CYS A 66 10.06 -0.84 -8.21
N TYR A 67 10.10 -1.01 -6.90
CA TYR A 67 10.48 -2.28 -6.28
C TYR A 67 9.59 -3.44 -6.77
N VAL A 68 8.27 -3.25 -6.80
CA VAL A 68 7.28 -4.23 -7.28
C VAL A 68 7.53 -4.62 -8.73
N ARG A 69 7.88 -3.66 -9.60
CA ARG A 69 8.22 -3.96 -11.01
C ARG A 69 9.57 -4.66 -11.12
N GLY A 70 10.53 -4.32 -10.26
CA GLY A 70 11.82 -5.01 -10.13
C GLY A 70 11.69 -6.48 -9.70
N MET A 71 10.65 -6.80 -8.93
CA MET A 71 10.28 -8.19 -8.59
C MET A 71 9.62 -8.96 -9.75
N GLY A 72 9.46 -8.35 -10.94
CA GLY A 72 8.83 -8.96 -12.10
C GLY A 72 7.29 -8.91 -12.07
N ILE A 73 6.69 -8.22 -11.10
CA ILE A 73 5.24 -8.04 -11.05
C ILE A 73 4.86 -6.96 -12.06
N TRP A 74 4.16 -7.38 -13.11
CA TRP A 74 3.67 -6.46 -14.12
C TRP A 74 2.64 -5.52 -13.53
N THR A 75 2.87 -4.22 -13.70
CA THR A 75 1.94 -3.17 -13.28
C THR A 75 1.65 -2.27 -14.49
N PRO A 76 0.38 -2.16 -14.93
CA PRO A 76 0.01 -1.42 -16.14
C PRO A 76 0.12 0.11 -16.01
N LEU A 77 0.44 0.61 -14.82
CA LEU A 77 0.39 2.01 -14.40
C LEU A 77 1.79 2.59 -14.16
#